data_AF-A0A9E1IU22-F1
#
_entry.id   AF-A0A9E1IU22-F1
#
_cell.length_a   1.000
_cell.length_b   1.000
_cell.length_c   1.000
_cell.angle_alpha   90.00
_cell.angle_beta   90.00
_cell.angle_gamma   90.00
#
_symmetry.space_group_name_H-M   'P 1'
#
loop_
_entity.id
_entity.type
_entity.pdbx_description
1 polymer ?
#
loop_
_entity_poly.entity_id
_entity_poly.type
_entity_poly.pdbx_seq_one_letter_code
_entity_poly.pdbx_strand_id
1 'polypeptide(L)'
;MAIEPGTEEERLMLGQWIKRGQKLIVGTSAMGDSYLDPNVKREEDIEKKSVEYVALDHKVAEELPHLKGKFRWDLEKYYRDRFGPYLPQD
;
A
#
# COMPACT_ATOMS: atom_id res chain seq x y z
N MET A 1 -10.07 13.74 -4.23
CA MET A 1 -10.88 14.03 -3.03
C MET A 1 -10.47 12.97 -2.01
N ALA A 2 -10.16 13.35 -0.78
CA ALA A 2 -9.72 12.36 0.22
C ALA A 2 -10.88 11.41 0.54
N ILE A 3 -10.59 10.12 0.61
CA ILE A 3 -11.57 9.08 0.95
C ILE A 3 -11.83 9.14 2.46
N GLU A 4 -13.11 9.07 2.84
CA GLU A 4 -13.50 9.14 4.23
C GLU A 4 -13.16 7.84 4.99
N PRO A 5 -12.71 7.92 6.26
CA PRO A 5 -12.44 6.74 7.07
C PRO A 5 -13.71 5.91 7.34
N GLY A 6 -13.58 4.60 7.32
CA GLY A 6 -14.65 3.62 7.54
C GLY A 6 -15.49 3.30 6.32
N THR A 7 -15.17 3.85 5.15
CA THR A 7 -15.90 3.59 3.91
C THR A 7 -15.45 2.32 3.21
N GLU A 8 -16.31 1.80 2.33
CA GLU A 8 -15.96 0.70 1.44
C GLU A 8 -14.81 1.08 0.49
N GLU A 9 -14.74 2.35 0.09
CA GLU A 9 -13.66 2.89 -0.74
C GLU A 9 -12.31 2.82 -0.01
N GLU A 10 -12.26 3.18 1.28
CA GLU A 10 -11.06 2.98 2.11
C GLU A 10 -10.69 1.50 2.18
N ARG A 11 -11.68 0.63 2.42
CA ARG A 11 -11.46 -0.83 2.48
C ARG A 11 -10.84 -1.36 1.18
N LEU A 12 -11.34 -0.95 0.03
CA LEU A 12 -10.82 -1.41 -1.25
C LEU A 12 -9.42 -0.85 -1.50
N MET A 13 -9.22 0.45 -1.29
CA MET A 13 -7.96 1.14 -1.56
C MET A 13 -6.83 0.63 -0.66
N LEU A 14 -7.06 0.59 0.65
CA LEU A 14 -6.09 0.10 1.63
C LEU A 14 -5.84 -1.40 1.43
N GLY A 15 -6.88 -2.18 1.15
CA GLY A 15 -6.75 -3.61 0.88
C GLY A 15 -5.89 -3.91 -0.34
N GLN A 16 -6.08 -3.15 -1.43
CA GLN A 16 -5.26 -3.25 -2.64
C GLN A 16 -3.81 -2.86 -2.39
N TRP A 17 -3.58 -1.79 -1.61
CA TRP A 17 -2.24 -1.39 -1.19
C TRP A 17 -1.53 -2.49 -0.40
N ILE A 18 -2.17 -3.05 0.63
CA ILE A 18 -1.61 -4.15 1.43
C ILE A 18 -1.28 -5.34 0.53
N LYS A 19 -2.24 -5.76 -0.31
CA LYS A 19 -2.11 -6.94 -1.16
C LYS A 19 -0.96 -6.79 -2.16
N ARG A 20 -0.92 -5.68 -2.91
CA ARG A 20 0.10 -5.45 -3.95
C ARG A 20 1.49 -5.25 -3.38
N GLY A 21 1.61 -4.74 -2.16
CA GLY A 21 2.91 -4.65 -1.49
C GLY A 21 3.47 -6.00 -1.05
N GLN A 22 2.67 -7.07 -1.00
CA GLN A 22 3.16 -8.37 -0.52
C GLN A 22 4.27 -8.89 -1.42
N LYS A 23 5.36 -9.37 -0.81
CA LYS A 23 6.52 -9.97 -1.50
C LYS A 23 7.29 -9.02 -2.43
N LEU A 24 7.06 -7.70 -2.34
CA LEU A 24 7.88 -6.70 -3.03
C LEU A 24 8.99 -6.18 -2.14
N ILE A 25 10.16 -5.94 -2.74
CA ILE A 25 11.32 -5.33 -2.07
C ILE A 25 11.36 -3.85 -2.48
N VAL A 26 10.74 -3.02 -1.65
CA VAL A 26 10.78 -1.55 -1.77
C VAL A 26 11.43 -0.94 -0.54
N GLY A 27 12.00 0.25 -0.70
CA GLY A 27 12.48 1.04 0.42
C GLY A 27 11.31 1.54 1.25
N THR A 28 11.54 1.66 2.57
CA THR A 28 10.57 1.98 3.63
C THR A 28 9.36 1.03 3.72
N SER A 29 8.66 1.10 4.84
CA SER A 29 7.41 0.39 5.08
C SER A 29 6.27 1.33 5.48
N ALA A 30 6.51 2.64 5.45
CA ALA A 30 5.51 3.65 5.75
C ALA A 30 4.74 4.03 4.47
N MET A 31 3.42 4.17 4.59
CA MET A 31 2.56 4.56 3.47
C MET A 31 2.93 5.95 2.95
N GLY A 32 3.14 6.05 1.65
CA GLY A 32 3.41 7.29 0.93
C GLY A 32 4.88 7.69 0.82
N ASP A 33 5.80 6.87 1.34
CA ASP A 33 7.25 7.13 1.29
C ASP A 33 8.01 6.05 0.49
N SER A 34 7.31 5.08 -0.11
CA SER A 34 7.94 3.94 -0.79
C SER A 34 8.81 4.41 -1.97
N TYR A 35 9.99 3.81 -2.12
CA TYR A 35 10.87 4.10 -3.24
C TYR A 35 11.63 2.87 -3.73
N LEU A 36 12.16 2.95 -4.95
CA LEU A 36 13.06 1.94 -5.50
C LEU A 36 14.50 2.43 -5.40
N ASP A 37 15.35 1.65 -4.72
CA ASP A 37 16.79 1.88 -4.75
C ASP A 37 17.31 1.52 -6.15
N PRO A 38 17.97 2.46 -6.87
CA PRO A 38 18.51 2.22 -8.21
C PRO A 38 19.69 1.24 -8.22
N ASN A 39 20.30 0.97 -7.07
CA ASN A 39 21.44 0.04 -6.96
C ASN A 39 21.01 -1.43 -6.82
N VAL A 40 19.73 -1.68 -6.54
CA VAL A 40 19.19 -3.04 -6.39
C VAL A 40 18.75 -3.56 -7.75
N LYS A 41 19.39 -4.65 -8.21
CA LYS A 41 18.96 -5.35 -9.43
C LYS A 41 17.75 -6.23 -9.13
N ARG A 42 16.69 -6.08 -9.92
CA ARG A 42 15.46 -6.87 -9.85
C ARG A 42 15.23 -7.55 -11.19
N GLU A 43 14.53 -8.68 -11.18
CA GLU A 43 14.01 -9.29 -12.40
C GLU A 43 12.96 -8.37 -13.04
N GLU A 44 12.78 -8.42 -14.37
CA GLU A 44 11.91 -7.50 -15.11
C GLU A 44 10.45 -7.49 -14.60
N ASP A 45 9.91 -8.67 -14.27
CA ASP A 45 8.61 -8.85 -13.61
C ASP A 45 8.53 -8.04 -12.30
N ILE A 46 9.54 -8.20 -11.45
CA ILE A 46 9.57 -7.66 -10.10
C ILE A 46 9.80 -6.15 -10.16
N GLU A 47 10.66 -5.69 -11.06
CA GLU A 47 10.89 -4.27 -11.31
C GLU A 47 9.58 -3.59 -11.70
N LYS A 48 8.84 -4.15 -12.67
CA LYS A 48 7.56 -3.60 -13.11
C LYS A 48 6.54 -3.52 -11.97
N LYS A 49 6.36 -4.62 -11.21
CA LYS A 49 5.45 -4.63 -10.05
C LYS A 49 5.87 -3.64 -8.98
N SER A 50 7.18 -3.46 -8.76
CA SER A 50 7.71 -2.54 -7.77
C SER A 50 7.48 -1.08 -8.17
N VAL A 51 7.65 -0.74 -9.45
CA VAL A 51 7.32 0.59 -9.99
C VAL A 51 5.84 0.89 -9.85
N GLU A 52 4.98 -0.07 -10.24
CA GLU A 52 3.52 0.07 -10.09
C GLU A 52 3.10 0.22 -8.63
N TYR A 53 3.76 -0.50 -7.71
CA TYR A 53 3.49 -0.40 -6.29
C TYR A 53 3.92 0.95 -5.70
N VAL A 54 5.09 1.49 -6.07
CA VAL A 54 5.52 2.82 -5.59
C VAL A 54 4.56 3.91 -6.07
N ALA A 55 4.12 3.85 -7.33
CA ALA A 55 3.11 4.78 -7.83
C ALA A 55 1.77 4.64 -7.07
N LEU A 56 1.35 3.41 -6.78
CA LEU A 56 0.18 3.15 -5.96
C LEU A 56 0.35 3.70 -4.54
N ASP A 57 1.49 3.50 -3.90
CA ASP A 57 1.76 3.95 -2.53
C ASP A 57 1.59 5.46 -2.37
N HIS A 58 2.18 6.23 -3.28
CA HIS A 58 2.02 7.69 -3.30
C HIS A 58 0.56 8.11 -3.54
N LYS A 59 -0.13 7.45 -4.47
CA LYS A 59 -1.55 7.71 -4.74
C LYS A 59 -2.41 7.43 -3.50
N VAL A 60 -2.22 6.28 -2.86
CA VAL A 60 -2.99 5.90 -1.67
C VAL A 60 -2.72 6.86 -0.52
N ALA A 61 -1.51 7.40 -0.38
CA ALA A 61 -1.21 8.40 0.62
C ALA A 61 -1.89 9.76 0.37
N GLU A 62 -2.18 10.11 -0.88
CA GLU A 62 -2.99 11.29 -1.23
C GLU A 62 -4.48 11.06 -1.00
N GLU A 63 -4.97 9.85 -1.29
CA GLU A 63 -6.39 9.49 -1.13
C GLU A 63 -6.74 9.15 0.33
N LEU A 64 -5.80 8.64 1.13
CA LEU A 64 -5.96 8.29 2.55
C LEU A 64 -4.98 9.05 3.45
N PRO A 65 -5.06 10.40 3.51
CA PRO A 65 -4.07 11.22 4.23
C PRO A 65 -4.02 10.94 5.74
N HIS A 66 -5.08 10.40 6.34
CA HIS A 66 -5.11 9.99 7.76
C HIS A 66 -4.32 8.69 8.06
N LEU A 67 -3.91 7.98 7.02
CA LEU A 67 -3.10 6.76 7.09
C LEU A 67 -1.65 6.98 6.62
N LYS A 68 -1.36 8.10 5.96
CA LYS A 68 -0.03 8.46 5.49
C LYS A 68 1.01 8.40 6.62
N GLY A 69 2.19 7.87 6.32
CA GLY A 69 3.31 7.74 7.24
C GLY A 69 3.17 6.60 8.26
N LYS A 70 2.04 5.90 8.33
CA LYS A 70 1.89 4.72 9.19
C LYS A 70 2.61 3.53 8.59
N PHE A 71 3.19 2.71 9.45
CA PHE A 71 3.86 1.50 9.03
C PHE A 71 2.86 0.45 8.53
N ARG A 72 3.31 -0.36 7.58
CA ARG A 72 2.54 -1.45 7.01
C ARG A 72 1.88 -2.36 8.05
N TRP A 73 2.60 -2.75 9.10
CA TRP A 73 2.06 -3.64 10.12
C TRP A 73 0.92 -2.99 10.91
N ASP A 74 1.01 -1.68 11.19
CA ASP A 74 -0.08 -0.90 11.81
C ASP A 74 -1.30 -0.83 10.90
N LEU A 75 -1.06 -0.64 9.60
CA LEU A 75 -2.11 -0.57 8.58
C LEU A 75 -2.80 -1.91 8.34
N GLU A 76 -2.05 -3.02 8.36
CA GLU A 76 -2.59 -4.37 8.29
C GLU A 76 -3.45 -4.70 9.52
N LYS A 77 -3.00 -4.27 10.71
CA LYS A 77 -3.81 -4.37 11.93
C LYS A 77 -5.07 -3.52 11.84
N TYR A 78 -4.93 -2.24 11.46
CA TYR A 78 -6.05 -1.31 11.27
C TYR A 78 -7.09 -1.87 10.29
N TYR A 79 -6.63 -2.43 9.17
CA TYR A 79 -7.50 -3.07 8.19
C TYR A 79 -8.29 -4.23 8.80
N ARG A 80 -7.58 -5.14 9.48
CA ARG A 80 -8.18 -6.32 10.10
C ARG A 80 -9.21 -5.97 11.15
N ASP A 81 -8.90 -5.00 12.00
CA ASP A 81 -9.74 -4.57 13.11
C ASP A 81 -11.03 -3.89 12.61
N ARG A 82 -11.01 -3.24 11.44
CA ARG A 82 -12.17 -2.53 10.88
C ARG A 82 -12.99 -3.32 9.87
N PHE A 83 -12.31 -4.03 8.98
CA PHE A 83 -12.91 -4.62 7.78
C PHE A 83 -12.88 -6.14 7.77
N GLY A 84 -12.22 -6.75 8.76
CA GLY A 84 -12.04 -8.20 8.85
C GLY A 84 -10.76 -8.69 8.16
N PRO A 85 -10.50 -10.01 8.20
CA PRO A 85 -9.21 -10.58 7.82
C PRO A 85 -8.99 -10.72 6.30
N TYR A 86 -10.03 -10.51 5.49
CA TYR A 86 -9.99 -10.80 4.06
C TYR A 86 -9.66 -9.56 3.23
N LEU A 87 -8.54 -9.61 2.52
CA LEU A 87 -8.18 -8.62 1.51
C LEU A 87 -9.09 -8.77 0.27
N PRO A 88 -9.30 -7.69 -0.50
CA PRO A 88 -10.10 -7.74 -1.73
C PRO A 88 -9.56 -8.78 -2.73
N GLN A 89 -10.48 -9.48 -3.39
CA GLN A 89 -10.16 -10.36 -4.52
C GLN A 89 -9.75 -9.51 -5.73
N ASP A 90 -8.96 -10.11 -6.62
CA ASP A 90 -8.53 -9.45 -7.87
C ASP A 90 -9.71 -9.26 -8.84
#